data_AF-A0A3N4L8P2-F1
#
_entry.id   AF-A0A3N4L8P2-F1
#
_cell.length_a   1.000
_cell.length_b   1.000
_cell.length_c   1.000
_cell.angle_alpha   90.00
_cell.angle_beta   90.00
_cell.angle_gamma   90.00
#
_symmetry.space_group_name_H-M   'P 1'
#
loop_
_entity.id
_entity.type
_entity.pdbx_description
1 polymer ?
#
loop_
_entity_poly.entity_id
_entity_poly.type
_entity_poly.pdbx_seq_one_letter_code
_entity_poly.pdbx_strand_id
1 'polypeptide(L)'
;TVNSNSRRDGFNFSSYLAGLIEGDGTIIVPKSLRSDKGKLNYASVQIVFHLKDLPLALLIQKELGHGSLARKKGVNAYILTINNREGLLLIVSLINGKMRTPKIKALLRLIDWLNLKDQNINLEK
;
A
#
# COMPACT_ATOMS: atom_id res chain seq x y z
N THR A 1 21.49 12.39 17.90
CA THR A 1 21.19 11.06 18.46
C THR A 1 19.77 10.69 18.10
N VAL A 2 19.56 9.79 17.12
CA VAL A 2 18.20 9.37 16.75
C VAL A 2 17.67 8.47 17.86
N ASN A 3 16.56 8.86 18.47
CA ASN A 3 15.95 8.21 19.62
C ASN A 3 15.63 6.74 19.30
N SER A 4 16.27 5.80 19.99
CA SER A 4 16.18 4.35 19.74
C SER A 4 14.76 3.78 19.87
N ASN A 5 13.88 4.46 20.62
CA ASN A 5 12.46 4.10 20.73
C ASN A 5 11.69 4.34 19.43
N SER A 6 11.94 5.45 18.73
CA SER A 6 11.27 5.77 17.45
C SER A 6 11.52 4.74 16.35
N ARG A 7 12.70 4.10 16.36
CA ARG A 7 13.04 3.03 15.39
C ARG A 7 12.27 1.73 15.67
N ARG A 8 12.02 1.40 16.95
CA ARG A 8 11.24 0.19 17.31
C ARG A 8 9.77 0.36 16.97
N ASP A 9 9.20 1.54 17.23
CA ASP A 9 7.80 1.83 16.93
C ASP A 9 7.52 1.77 15.42
N GLY A 10 8.43 2.34 14.59
CA GLY A 10 8.33 2.24 13.13
C GLY A 10 8.49 0.82 12.58
N PHE A 11 9.36 0.01 13.19
CA PHE A 11 9.54 -1.41 12.81
C PHE A 11 8.27 -2.23 13.11
N ASN A 12 7.61 -1.96 14.24
CA ASN A 12 6.38 -2.63 14.64
C ASN A 12 5.21 -2.28 13.71
N PHE A 13 5.02 -1.00 13.37
CA PHE A 13 3.97 -0.58 12.43
C PHE A 13 4.19 -1.17 11.03
N SER A 14 5.43 -1.16 10.54
CA SER A 14 5.78 -1.71 9.23
C SER A 14 5.44 -3.20 9.11
N SER A 15 5.77 -3.98 10.14
CA SER A 15 5.49 -5.43 10.18
C SER A 15 3.99 -5.71 10.30
N TYR A 16 3.28 -4.92 11.13
CA TYR A 16 1.84 -4.99 11.25
C TYR A 16 1.13 -4.68 9.93
N LEU A 17 1.53 -3.60 9.26
CA LEU A 17 0.97 -3.17 7.98
C LEU A 17 1.21 -4.21 6.88
N ALA A 18 2.40 -4.81 6.83
CA ALA A 18 2.68 -5.92 5.92
C ALA A 18 1.70 -7.08 6.15
N GLY A 19 1.57 -7.56 7.39
CA GLY A 19 0.64 -8.63 7.74
C GLY A 19 -0.82 -8.29 7.40
N LEU A 20 -1.25 -7.05 7.66
CA LEU A 20 -2.60 -6.60 7.33
C LEU A 20 -2.85 -6.59 5.81
N ILE A 21 -1.91 -6.12 5.00
CA ILE A 21 -2.01 -6.17 3.53
C ILE A 21 -2.01 -7.63 3.03
N GLU A 22 -1.26 -8.51 3.70
CA GLU A 22 -1.23 -9.94 3.37
C GLU A 22 -2.53 -10.67 3.68
N GLY A 23 -3.21 -10.30 4.77
CA GLY A 23 -4.55 -10.80 5.08
C GLY A 23 -5.63 -10.16 4.20
N ASP A 24 -5.90 -8.88 4.45
CA ASP A 24 -7.09 -8.18 3.96
C ASP A 24 -6.81 -7.18 2.83
N GLY A 25 -5.56 -7.08 2.40
CA GLY A 25 -5.13 -6.17 1.34
C GLY A 25 -4.99 -6.79 -0.05
N THR A 26 -4.78 -5.91 -1.02
CA THR A 26 -4.54 -6.25 -2.42
C THR A 26 -3.63 -5.19 -3.04
N ILE A 27 -2.59 -5.65 -3.74
CA ILE A 27 -1.69 -4.80 -4.52
C ILE A 27 -2.03 -4.96 -5.99
N ILE A 28 -2.58 -3.90 -6.59
CA ILE A 28 -3.01 -3.86 -7.99
C ILE A 28 -1.94 -3.14 -8.79
N VAL A 29 -1.33 -3.86 -9.74
CA VAL A 29 -0.32 -3.32 -10.65
C VAL A 29 -0.83 -3.47 -12.08
N PRO A 30 -1.01 -2.37 -12.83
CA PRO A 30 -1.43 -2.43 -14.22
C PRO A 30 -0.42 -3.16 -15.10
N LYS A 31 -0.90 -3.96 -16.05
CA LYS A 31 -0.05 -4.65 -17.03
C LYS A 31 0.50 -3.71 -18.11
N SER A 32 -0.21 -2.62 -18.39
CA SER A 32 0.16 -1.61 -19.37
C SER A 32 0.07 -0.22 -18.74
N LEU A 33 0.91 0.71 -19.21
CA LEU A 33 0.89 2.10 -18.75
C LEU A 33 -0.37 2.85 -19.16
N ARG A 34 -1.00 2.44 -20.27
CA ARG A 34 -2.23 3.01 -20.80
C ARG A 34 -3.24 1.92 -21.10
N SER A 35 -4.52 2.24 -20.92
CA SER A 35 -5.64 1.44 -21.41
C SER A 35 -5.76 1.54 -22.94
N ASP A 36 -6.56 0.65 -23.53
CA ASP A 36 -6.87 0.64 -24.98
C ASP A 36 -7.48 1.96 -25.46
N LYS A 37 -8.06 2.74 -24.54
CA LYS A 37 -8.62 4.07 -24.78
C LYS A 37 -7.64 5.21 -24.49
N GLY A 38 -6.36 4.92 -24.33
CA GLY A 38 -5.28 5.90 -24.13
C GLY A 38 -5.19 6.49 -22.72
N LYS A 39 -6.07 6.13 -21.77
CA LYS A 39 -6.01 6.65 -20.39
C LYS A 39 -4.88 6.00 -19.60
N LEU A 40 -4.18 6.78 -18.76
CA LEU A 40 -3.15 6.26 -17.86
C LEU A 40 -3.76 5.26 -16.87
N ASN A 41 -3.11 4.11 -16.72
CA ASN A 41 -3.41 3.18 -15.65
C ASN A 41 -2.54 3.49 -14.44
N TYR A 42 -3.10 3.31 -13.24
CA TYR A 42 -2.43 3.59 -11.98
C TYR A 42 -2.40 2.33 -11.11
N ALA A 43 -1.28 2.12 -10.45
CA ALA A 43 -1.20 1.12 -9.40
C ALA A 43 -1.96 1.59 -8.15
N SER A 44 -2.40 0.63 -7.34
CA SER A 44 -3.01 0.93 -6.05
C SER A 44 -2.79 -0.18 -5.05
N VAL A 45 -2.64 0.18 -3.79
CA VAL A 45 -2.76 -0.73 -2.66
C VAL A 45 -4.12 -0.48 -2.01
N GLN A 46 -4.89 -1.55 -1.81
CA GLN A 46 -6.21 -1.49 -1.19
C GLN A 46 -6.23 -2.39 0.04
N ILE A 47 -6.85 -1.93 1.13
CA ILE A 47 -7.10 -2.72 2.34
C ILE A 47 -8.58 -2.66 2.65
N VAL A 48 -9.20 -3.83 2.83
CA VAL A 48 -10.63 -3.95 3.13
C VAL A 48 -10.82 -4.04 4.64
N PHE A 49 -11.72 -3.22 5.18
CA PHE A 49 -12.11 -3.24 6.59
C PHE A 49 -13.60 -3.52 6.69
N HIS A 50 -14.03 -4.31 7.68
CA HIS A 50 -15.45 -4.43 7.99
C HIS A 50 -16.00 -3.07 8.48
N LEU A 51 -17.31 -2.84 8.36
CA LEU A 51 -17.97 -1.59 8.75
C LEU A 51 -17.64 -1.16 10.19
N LYS A 52 -17.59 -2.14 11.10
CA LYS A 52 -17.27 -1.94 12.53
C LYS A 52 -15.81 -1.51 12.77
N ASP A 53 -14.92 -1.79 11.83
CA ASP A 53 -13.48 -1.53 11.92
C ASP A 53 -13.09 -0.20 11.24
N LEU A 54 -14.06 0.66 10.92
CA LEU A 54 -13.81 2.00 10.41
C LEU A 54 -12.84 2.82 11.29
N PRO A 55 -12.89 2.78 12.64
CA PRO A 55 -11.91 3.49 13.47
C PRO A 55 -10.47 3.04 13.21
N LEU A 56 -10.23 1.74 13.02
CA LEU A 56 -8.92 1.20 12.66
C LEU A 56 -8.48 1.69 11.28
N ALA A 57 -9.39 1.68 10.31
CA ALA A 57 -9.12 2.15 8.96
C ALA A 57 -8.72 3.64 8.94
N LEU A 58 -9.40 4.48 9.73
CA LEU A 58 -9.09 5.91 9.90
C LEU A 58 -7.74 6.12 10.59
N LEU A 59 -7.42 5.31 11.61
CA LEU A 59 -6.13 5.38 12.30
C LEU A 59 -4.98 5.05 11.33
N ILE A 60 -5.11 3.96 10.57
CA ILE A 60 -4.09 3.57 9.58
C ILE A 60 -3.94 4.64 8.49
N GLN A 61 -5.05 5.19 7.98
CA GLN A 61 -5.00 6.29 7.01
C GLN A 61 -4.27 7.51 7.58
N LYS A 62 -4.52 7.86 8.84
CA LYS A 62 -3.86 8.97 9.53
C LYS A 62 -2.36 8.72 9.69
N GLU A 63 -1.97 7.53 10.14
CA GLU A 63 -0.55 7.15 10.30
C GLU A 63 0.19 7.15 8.95
N LEU A 64 -0.47 6.73 7.88
CA LEU A 64 0.11 6.76 6.53
C LEU A 64 0.15 8.17 5.93
N GLY A 65 -0.68 9.10 6.40
CA GLY A 65 -0.85 10.43 5.79
C GLY A 65 -1.37 10.41 4.35
N HIS A 66 -1.79 9.24 3.85
CA HIS A 66 -2.14 9.00 2.46
C HIS A 66 -3.33 8.05 2.31
N GLY A 67 -3.96 8.12 1.15
CA GLY A 67 -5.06 7.26 0.75
C GLY A 67 -6.43 7.85 1.05
N SER A 68 -7.45 7.22 0.49
CA SER A 68 -8.86 7.59 0.66
C SER A 68 -9.69 6.40 1.12
N LEU A 69 -10.64 6.66 2.02
CA LEU A 69 -11.61 5.67 2.49
C LEU A 69 -12.93 5.83 1.76
N ALA A 70 -13.44 4.74 1.23
CA ALA A 70 -14.77 4.70 0.61
C ALA A 70 -15.57 3.52 1.14
N ARG A 71 -16.86 3.76 1.43
CA ARG A 71 -17.80 2.68 1.75
C ARG A 71 -18.11 1.87 0.49
N LYS A 72 -17.98 0.56 0.56
CA LYS A 72 -18.35 -0.31 -0.56
C LYS A 72 -19.87 -0.50 -0.59
N LYS A 73 -20.50 -0.13 -1.71
CA LYS A 73 -21.97 -0.25 -1.87
C LYS A 73 -22.40 -1.71 -1.77
N GLY A 74 -23.51 -1.96 -1.09
CA GLY A 74 -24.12 -3.28 -0.96
C GLY A 74 -23.43 -4.24 0.01
N VAL A 75 -22.38 -3.81 0.72
CA VAL A 75 -21.69 -4.64 1.74
C VAL A 75 -21.29 -3.81 2.96
N ASN A 76 -21.11 -4.47 4.10
CA ASN A 76 -20.67 -3.85 5.35
C ASN A 76 -19.14 -3.70 5.39
N ALA A 77 -18.57 -2.94 4.46
CA ALA A 77 -17.13 -2.74 4.38
C ALA A 77 -16.72 -1.34 3.92
N TYR A 78 -15.55 -0.91 4.39
CA TYR A 78 -14.79 0.22 3.87
C TYR A 78 -13.54 -0.29 3.15
N ILE A 79 -13.11 0.45 2.14
CA ILE A 79 -11.83 0.18 1.46
C ILE A 79 -10.95 1.42 1.62
N LEU A 80 -9.78 1.23 2.22
CA LEU A 80 -8.70 2.20 2.17
C LEU A 80 -7.93 1.99 0.86
N THR A 81 -7.85 3.00 0.01
CA THR A 81 -7.13 2.95 -1.26
C THR A 81 -5.98 3.94 -1.27
N ILE A 82 -4.76 3.46 -1.49
CA ILE A 82 -3.55 4.27 -1.70
C ILE A 82 -3.13 4.13 -3.17
N ASN A 83 -3.19 5.22 -3.92
CA ASN A 83 -2.89 5.24 -5.36
C ASN A 83 -2.09 6.47 -5.84
N ASN A 84 -1.83 7.44 -4.95
CA ASN A 84 -0.91 8.53 -5.24
C ASN A 84 0.55 8.03 -5.17
N ARG A 85 1.47 8.72 -5.85
CA ARG A 85 2.85 8.27 -6.00
C ARG A 85 3.57 8.18 -4.66
N GLU A 86 3.47 9.23 -3.85
CA GLU A 86 4.16 9.35 -2.56
C GLU A 86 3.72 8.26 -1.58
N GLY A 87 2.42 8.00 -1.51
CA GLY A 87 1.85 6.94 -0.68
C GLY A 87 2.24 5.55 -1.14
N LEU A 88 2.33 5.29 -2.46
CA LEU A 88 2.83 4.00 -2.95
C LEU A 88 4.30 3.79 -2.58
N LEU A 89 5.13 4.82 -2.70
CA LEU A 89 6.53 4.77 -2.29
C LEU A 89 6.68 4.53 -0.79
N LEU A 90 5.86 5.20 0.02
CA LEU A 90 5.82 4.97 1.47
C LEU A 90 5.41 3.53 1.79
N ILE A 91 4.35 3.00 1.17
CA ILE A 91 3.93 1.61 1.42
C ILE A 91 5.06 0.65 1.06
N VAL A 92 5.69 0.80 -0.10
CA VAL A 92 6.80 -0.05 -0.51
C VAL A 92 7.93 0.01 0.51
N SER A 93 8.36 1.20 0.94
CA SER A 93 9.46 1.33 1.91
C SER A 93 9.13 0.69 3.27
N LEU A 94 7.88 0.78 3.72
CA LEU A 94 7.44 0.17 4.96
C LEU A 94 7.43 -1.36 4.86
N ILE A 95 6.86 -1.94 3.81
CA ILE A 95 6.58 -3.39 3.76
C ILE A 95 7.65 -4.21 3.03
N ASN A 96 8.59 -3.58 2.32
CA ASN A 96 9.66 -4.31 1.66
C ASN A 96 10.50 -5.09 2.68
N GLY A 97 10.84 -6.33 2.31
CA GLY A 97 11.50 -7.31 3.20
C GLY A 97 10.64 -7.86 4.35
N LYS A 98 9.35 -7.52 4.45
CA LYS A 98 8.47 -7.94 5.58
C LYS A 98 7.29 -8.84 5.19
N MET A 99 7.04 -9.01 3.90
CA MET A 99 5.99 -9.90 3.37
C MET A 99 6.38 -11.38 3.50
N ARG A 100 5.44 -12.27 3.83
CA ARG A 100 5.68 -13.71 4.06
C ARG A 100 4.79 -14.64 3.23
N THR A 101 3.93 -14.10 2.38
CA THR A 101 3.00 -14.83 1.51
C THR A 101 3.33 -14.59 0.03
N PRO A 102 2.72 -15.35 -0.91
CA PRO A 102 2.89 -15.12 -2.35
C PRO A 102 2.52 -13.70 -2.83
N LYS A 103 1.84 -12.87 -2.03
CA LYS A 103 1.58 -11.46 -2.34
C LYS A 103 2.86 -10.64 -2.48
N ILE A 104 4.01 -11.10 -1.98
CA ILE A 104 5.31 -10.47 -2.27
C ILE A 104 5.57 -10.34 -3.78
N LYS A 105 5.09 -11.28 -4.61
CA LYS A 105 5.20 -11.17 -6.07
C LYS A 105 4.49 -9.94 -6.63
N ALA A 106 3.39 -9.50 -6.00
CA ALA A 106 2.69 -8.29 -6.39
C ALA A 106 3.44 -7.02 -5.94
N LEU A 107 4.07 -7.06 -4.77
CA LEU A 107 4.96 -5.98 -4.31
C LEU A 107 6.16 -5.81 -5.25
N LEU A 108 6.82 -6.91 -5.65
CA LEU A 108 7.95 -6.84 -6.60
C LEU A 108 7.54 -6.23 -7.94
N ARG A 109 6.34 -6.57 -8.45
CA ARG A 109 5.80 -5.92 -9.65
C ARG A 109 5.49 -4.44 -9.44
N LEU A 110 5.07 -4.03 -8.25
CA LEU A 110 4.83 -2.62 -7.92
C LEU A 110 6.15 -1.85 -7.91
N ILE A 111 7.20 -2.43 -7.32
CA ILE A 111 8.57 -1.89 -7.35
C ILE A 111 9.04 -1.68 -8.79
N ASP A 112 8.92 -2.71 -9.64
CA ASP A 112 9.26 -2.60 -11.06
C ASP A 112 8.47 -1.49 -11.77
N TRP A 113 7.16 -1.43 -11.52
CA TRP A 113 6.29 -0.42 -12.12
C TRP A 113 6.67 1.01 -11.71
N LEU A 114 7.05 1.22 -10.44
CA LEU A 114 7.49 2.53 -9.94
C LEU A 114 8.84 2.94 -10.53
N ASN A 115 9.81 2.03 -10.59
CA ASN A 115 11.12 2.28 -11.19
C ASN A 115 11.02 2.57 -12.70
N LEU A 116 10.10 1.92 -13.42
CA LEU A 116 9.83 2.21 -14.83
C LEU A 116 9.19 3.59 -15.05
N LYS A 117 8.40 4.06 -14.09
CA LYS A 117 7.76 5.39 -14.17
C LYS A 117 8.72 6.54 -13.88
N ASP A 118 9.74 6.30 -13.06
CA ASP A 118 10.72 7.30 -12.66
C ASP A 118 12.06 6.61 -12.35
N GLN A 119 12.99 6.74 -13.30
CA GLN A 119 14.31 6.09 -13.25
C GLN A 119 15.20 6.61 -12.11
N ASN A 120 14.81 7.68 -11.42
CA ASN A 120 15.59 8.24 -10.32
C ASN A 120 15.28 7.57 -8.96
N ILE A 121 14.19 6.80 -8.86
CA ILE A 121 13.78 6.22 -7.56
C ILE A 121 14.65 5.01 -7.19
N ASN A 122 14.99 4.15 -8.16
CA ASN A 122 15.86 2.97 -8.00
C ASN A 122 15.58 2.14 -6.73
N LEU A 123 14.32 1.73 -6.54
CA LEU A 123 13.91 0.87 -5.42
C LEU A 123 14.49 -0.55 -5.56
N GLU A 124 15.11 -1.04 -4.49
CA GLU A 124 15.61 -2.42 -4.39
C GLU A 124 14.49 -3.42 -4.08
N LYS A 125 14.72 -4.69 -4.45
CA LYS A 125 13.79 -5.80 -4.26
C LYS A 125 14.13 -6.67 -3.06
#